data_AF-A0A931SWP6-F1
#
_entry.id   AF-A0A931SWP6-F1
#
_cell.length_a   1.000
_cell.length_b   1.000
_cell.length_c   1.000
_cell.angle_alpha   90.00
_cell.angle_beta   90.00
_cell.angle_gamma   90.00
#
_symmetry.space_group_name_H-M   'P 1'
#
loop_
_entity.id
_entity.type
_entity.pdbx_description
1 polymer ?
#
loop_
_entity_poly.entity_id
_entity_poly.type
_entity_poly.pdbx_seq_one_letter_code
_entity_poly.pdbx_strand_id
1 'polypeptide(L)'
;MLRKGFMGRFAGWRTGFLGIGLLLTLGACTTGVPEAEVAAKDQEIASLKSQVTSLQTQASSLERGAGYWTQLTGLFEPVGLKSMTDHRAVMLPSGALLALHLDNPNLSQAQNLNWVALGVPGKWCKQDQERVQKELGPGFTHFHDLQRDTHGSTIPGVEGVWFVHVGVREFDAPWGPVKPGVDMNFMPTTPPVCA
;
A
#
# COMPACT_ATOMS: atom_id res chain seq x y z
N MET A 1 22.12 37.98 -7.34
CA MET A 1 23.42 38.61 -7.05
C MET A 1 24.29 37.54 -6.40
N LEU A 2 25.48 37.10 -6.83
CA LEU A 2 26.44 37.48 -7.85
C LEU A 2 27.18 36.17 -8.23
N ARG A 3 27.21 35.81 -9.53
CA ARG A 3 28.16 34.83 -10.08
C ARG A 3 29.43 35.57 -10.50
N LYS A 4 30.60 35.11 -10.05
CA LYS A 4 31.93 35.41 -10.64
C LYS A 4 32.53 34.03 -10.97
N GLY A 5 32.99 33.68 -12.17
CA GLY A 5 33.54 34.49 -13.25
C GLY A 5 35.06 34.27 -13.27
N PHE A 6 35.54 33.22 -13.94
CA PHE A 6 36.97 33.07 -14.25
C PHE A 6 37.12 32.47 -15.66
N MET A 7 37.30 33.35 -16.64
CA MET A 7 37.78 33.02 -17.98
C MET A 7 39.27 33.39 -18.02
N GLY A 8 40.13 32.40 -18.22
CA GLY A 8 41.55 32.59 -18.54
C GLY A 8 41.80 32.33 -20.02
N ARG A 9 42.07 33.39 -20.78
CA ARG A 9 42.63 33.36 -22.14
C ARG A 9 44.16 33.31 -22.06
N PHE A 10 44.80 32.44 -22.85
CA PHE A 10 46.17 32.61 -23.34
C PHE A 10 46.16 32.11 -24.80
N ALA A 11 46.22 33.03 -25.77
CA ALA A 11 47.43 33.58 -26.38
C ALA A 11 48.05 32.57 -27.36
N GLY A 12 47.89 32.89 -28.65
CA GLY A 12 48.27 32.03 -29.75
C GLY A 12 49.76 32.07 -30.09
N TRP A 13 50.18 31.03 -30.82
CA TRP A 13 51.42 30.99 -31.55
C TRP A 13 51.13 30.58 -33.00
N ARG A 14 51.57 31.44 -33.92
CA ARG A 14 51.65 31.21 -35.36
C ARG A 14 53.10 30.89 -35.70
N THR A 15 53.36 29.70 -36.22
CA THR A 15 54.52 29.28 -37.02
C THR A 15 54.24 27.82 -37.40
N GLY A 16 54.40 27.29 -38.60
CA GLY A 16 54.74 27.77 -39.93
C GLY A 16 54.47 26.56 -40.84
N PHE A 17 53.88 26.77 -42.02
CA PHE A 17 53.61 25.72 -42.98
C PHE A 17 54.83 25.48 -43.87
N LEU A 18 55.39 24.27 -43.80
CA LEU A 18 56.21 23.58 -44.80
C LEU A 18 55.99 22.08 -44.48
N GLY A 19 55.27 21.27 -45.25
CA GLY A 19 55.34 21.15 -46.70
C GLY A 19 56.37 20.09 -47.09
N ILE A 20 56.24 18.84 -46.61
CA ILE A 20 56.93 17.67 -47.17
C ILE A 20 55.93 16.51 -47.18
N GLY A 21 55.64 16.04 -48.39
CA GLY A 21 54.80 14.87 -48.62
C GLY A 21 55.52 13.58 -48.23
N LEU A 22 54.74 12.63 -47.72
CA LEU A 22 55.06 11.22 -47.79
C LEU A 22 53.75 10.46 -47.92
N LEU A 23 53.43 10.05 -49.15
CA LEU A 23 52.44 9.01 -49.41
C LEU A 23 52.96 7.72 -48.78
N LEU A 24 52.43 7.38 -47.62
CA LEU A 24 52.47 6.02 -47.08
C LEU A 24 51.04 5.48 -47.17
N THR A 25 50.77 4.73 -48.24
CA THR A 25 49.63 3.83 -48.33
C THR A 25 49.84 2.68 -47.36
N LEU A 26 49.50 2.91 -46.09
CA LEU A 26 49.23 1.82 -45.16
C LEU A 26 47.77 1.43 -45.35
N GLY A 27 47.56 0.33 -46.08
CA GLY A 27 46.32 -0.43 -46.03
C GLY A 27 46.15 -0.99 -44.62
N ALA A 28 45.64 -0.16 -43.71
CA ALA A 28 45.13 -0.62 -42.44
C ALA A 28 43.80 -1.31 -42.72
N CYS A 29 43.81 -2.63 -42.85
CA CYS A 29 42.64 -3.43 -42.54
C CYS A 29 42.36 -3.26 -41.04
N THR A 30 41.78 -2.13 -40.65
CA THR A 30 41.04 -2.05 -39.40
C THR A 30 39.85 -2.98 -39.60
N THR A 31 39.89 -4.17 -39.01
CA THR A 31 38.67 -4.93 -38.74
C THR A 31 37.91 -4.13 -37.69
N GLY A 32 37.29 -3.03 -38.13
CA GLY A 32 36.35 -2.27 -37.32
C GLY A 32 35.20 -3.18 -36.99
N VAL A 33 34.69 -3.07 -35.76
CA VAL A 33 33.42 -3.69 -35.38
C VAL A 33 32.41 -3.32 -36.46
N PRO A 34 31.71 -4.30 -37.08
CA PRO A 34 30.74 -4.01 -38.11
C PRO A 34 29.74 -2.97 -37.60
N GLU A 35 29.43 -1.95 -38.40
CA GLU A 35 28.49 -0.89 -38.04
C GLU A 35 27.12 -1.46 -37.60
N ALA A 36 26.73 -2.60 -38.17
CA ALA A 36 25.54 -3.35 -37.77
C ALA A 36 25.62 -3.90 -36.34
N GLU A 37 26.79 -4.33 -35.88
CA GLU A 37 27.01 -4.79 -34.51
C GLU A 37 26.94 -3.61 -33.53
N VAL A 38 27.51 -2.47 -33.88
CA VAL A 38 27.40 -1.23 -33.09
C VAL A 38 25.94 -0.79 -32.98
N ALA A 39 25.21 -0.74 -34.10
CA ALA A 39 23.79 -0.37 -34.12
C ALA A 39 22.92 -1.33 -33.29
N ALA A 40 23.18 -2.64 -33.37
CA ALA A 40 22.49 -3.63 -32.55
C ALA A 40 22.76 -3.42 -31.05
N LYS A 41 24.00 -3.09 -30.68
CA LYS A 41 24.38 -2.78 -29.29
C LYS A 41 23.75 -1.48 -28.80
N ASP A 42 23.67 -0.46 -29.64
CA ASP A 42 22.98 0.79 -29.30
C ASP A 42 21.49 0.59 -29.07
N GLN A 43 20.84 -0.25 -29.90
CA GLN A 43 19.45 -0.62 -29.70
C GLN A 43 19.24 -1.42 -28.40
N GLU A 44 20.15 -2.35 -28.09
CA GLU A 44 20.15 -3.10 -26.84
C GLU A 44 20.32 -2.16 -25.62
N ILE A 45 21.27 -1.23 -25.68
CA ILE A 45 21.50 -0.23 -24.64
C ILE A 45 20.26 0.67 -24.46
N ALA A 46 19.63 1.11 -25.53
CA ALA A 46 18.42 1.91 -25.47
C ALA A 46 17.26 1.15 -24.80
N SER A 47 17.09 -0.14 -25.16
CA SER A 47 16.10 -1.02 -24.54
C SER A 47 16.37 -1.22 -23.04
N LEU A 48 17.61 -1.52 -22.66
CA LEU A 48 17.99 -1.70 -21.26
C LEU A 48 17.78 -0.42 -20.44
N LYS A 49 18.15 0.75 -20.97
CA LYS A 49 17.89 2.05 -20.32
C LYS A 49 16.40 2.29 -20.09
N SER A 50 15.56 1.92 -21.05
CA SER A 50 14.11 2.00 -20.92
C SER A 50 13.58 1.06 -19.82
N GLN A 51 14.08 -0.18 -19.76
CA GLN A 51 13.71 -1.15 -18.73
C GLN A 51 14.13 -0.68 -17.32
N VAL A 52 15.36 -0.19 -17.16
CA VAL A 52 15.85 0.37 -15.88
C VAL A 52 14.96 1.51 -15.42
N THR A 53 14.59 2.43 -16.31
CA THR A 53 13.71 3.57 -15.99
C THR A 53 12.32 3.09 -15.54
N SER A 54 11.77 2.07 -16.21
CA SER A 54 10.49 1.46 -15.84
C SER A 54 10.55 0.80 -14.47
N LEU A 55 11.59 0.01 -14.21
CA LEU A 55 11.77 -0.66 -12.91
C LEU A 55 11.98 0.34 -11.78
N GLN A 56 12.76 1.39 -12.01
CA GLN A 56 12.98 2.44 -11.02
C GLN A 56 11.68 3.16 -10.67
N THR A 57 10.81 3.39 -11.67
CA THR A 57 9.48 3.97 -11.46
C THR A 57 8.58 3.04 -10.64
N GLN A 58 8.59 1.75 -10.94
CA GLN A 58 7.83 0.74 -10.18
C GLN A 58 8.32 0.63 -8.73
N ALA A 59 9.64 0.57 -8.53
CA ALA A 59 10.26 0.51 -7.21
C ALA A 59 9.85 1.72 -6.35
N SER A 60 9.97 2.94 -6.88
CA SER A 60 9.55 4.14 -6.15
C SER A 60 8.05 4.15 -5.83
N SER A 61 7.20 3.54 -6.66
CA SER A 61 5.78 3.42 -6.35
C SER A 61 5.53 2.43 -5.20
N LEU A 62 6.21 1.28 -5.22
CA LEU A 62 6.10 0.27 -4.17
C LEU A 62 6.65 0.78 -2.83
N GLU A 63 7.78 1.50 -2.85
CA GLU A 63 8.36 2.12 -1.66
C GLU A 63 7.40 3.10 -1.00
N ARG A 64 6.70 3.94 -1.80
CA ARG A 64 5.66 4.82 -1.26
C ARG A 64 4.51 4.04 -0.64
N GLY A 65 4.01 3.01 -1.33
CA GLY A 65 2.93 2.16 -0.83
C GLY A 65 3.28 1.47 0.49
N ALA A 66 4.49 0.89 0.56
CA ALA A 66 5.02 0.29 1.78
C ALA A 66 5.14 1.33 2.90
N GLY A 67 5.61 2.55 2.60
CA GLY A 67 5.65 3.65 3.56
C GLY A 67 4.29 3.98 4.15
N TYR A 68 3.23 4.09 3.33
CA TYR A 68 1.87 4.30 3.82
C TYR A 68 1.35 3.13 4.65
N TRP A 69 1.63 1.90 4.24
CA TRP A 69 1.24 0.71 5.01
C TRP A 69 1.90 0.66 6.38
N THR A 70 3.20 0.96 6.46
CA THR A 70 3.93 1.04 7.73
C THR A 70 3.39 2.14 8.62
N GLN A 71 3.07 3.32 8.07
CA GLN A 71 2.47 4.42 8.84
C GLN A 71 1.08 4.04 9.37
N LEU A 72 0.23 3.45 8.52
CA LEU A 72 -1.10 3.03 8.90
C LEU A 72 -1.04 1.94 9.99
N THR A 73 -0.33 0.84 9.74
CA THR A 73 -0.27 -0.30 10.67
C THR A 73 0.50 0.01 11.95
N GLY A 74 1.45 0.96 11.92
CA GLY A 74 2.16 1.41 13.12
C GLY A 74 1.27 2.18 14.11
N LEU A 75 0.10 2.68 13.68
CA LEU A 75 -0.90 3.27 14.58
C LEU A 75 -1.81 2.23 15.23
N PHE A 76 -1.81 0.99 14.72
CA PHE A 76 -2.71 -0.07 15.14
C PHE A 76 -1.93 -1.16 15.86
N GLU A 77 -2.21 -1.30 17.13
CA GLU A 77 -1.65 -2.39 17.91
C GLU A 77 -2.38 -3.70 17.61
N PRO A 78 -1.71 -4.86 17.72
CA PRO A 78 -2.39 -6.15 17.73
C PRO A 78 -3.49 -6.15 18.79
N VAL A 79 -4.67 -6.64 18.42
CA VAL A 79 -5.78 -6.72 19.37
C VAL A 79 -5.44 -7.82 20.38
N GLY A 80 -5.49 -7.52 21.68
CA GLY A 80 -5.25 -8.49 22.75
C GLY A 80 -6.38 -9.51 22.96
N LEU A 81 -7.30 -9.61 22.01
CA LEU A 81 -8.48 -10.47 22.06
C LEU A 81 -8.15 -11.81 21.39
N LYS A 82 -8.42 -12.91 22.09
CA LYS A 82 -8.11 -14.28 21.62
C LYS A 82 -8.96 -14.65 20.41
N SER A 83 -10.16 -14.08 20.28
CA SER A 83 -11.06 -14.34 19.16
C SER A 83 -10.66 -13.59 17.87
N MET A 84 -9.76 -12.60 17.95
CA MET A 84 -9.44 -11.65 16.87
C MET A 84 -7.95 -11.64 16.49
N THR A 85 -7.35 -12.81 16.32
CA THR A 85 -5.89 -12.94 16.11
C THR A 85 -5.40 -12.41 14.76
N ASP A 86 -6.27 -12.36 13.75
CA ASP A 86 -6.05 -11.77 12.42
C ASP A 86 -6.28 -10.25 12.39
N HIS A 87 -6.46 -9.59 13.54
CA HIS A 87 -6.79 -8.18 13.60
C HIS A 87 -5.64 -7.32 14.15
N ARG A 88 -5.59 -6.09 13.63
CA ARG A 88 -4.98 -4.95 14.33
C ARG A 88 -6.07 -3.94 14.62
N ALA A 89 -6.04 -3.28 15.78
CA ALA A 89 -7.04 -2.26 16.09
C ALA A 89 -6.44 -1.07 16.84
N VAL A 90 -7.14 0.06 16.75
CA VAL A 90 -6.89 1.24 17.56
C VAL A 90 -8.21 1.77 18.10
N MET A 91 -8.21 2.09 19.40
CA MET A 91 -9.30 2.82 20.03
C MET A 91 -9.04 4.32 19.87
N LEU A 92 -9.98 5.03 19.25
CA LEU A 92 -9.92 6.47 19.10
C LEU A 92 -10.35 7.17 20.41
N PRO A 93 -9.97 8.43 20.64
CA PRO A 93 -10.41 9.19 21.82
C PRO A 93 -11.93 9.30 21.98
N SER A 94 -12.69 9.16 20.89
CA SER A 94 -14.16 9.12 20.92
C SER A 94 -14.74 7.80 21.45
N GLY A 95 -13.90 6.78 21.68
CA GLY A 95 -14.32 5.41 21.97
C GLY A 95 -14.69 4.59 20.72
N ALA A 96 -14.65 5.19 19.53
CA ALA A 96 -14.77 4.41 18.30
C ALA A 96 -13.52 3.54 18.10
N LEU A 97 -13.72 2.33 17.57
CA LEU A 97 -12.66 1.36 17.34
C LEU A 97 -12.49 1.20 15.82
N LEU A 98 -11.28 1.43 15.32
CA LEU A 98 -10.94 1.12 13.93
C LEU A 98 -10.12 -0.17 13.92
N ALA A 99 -10.53 -1.14 13.11
CA ALA A 99 -9.83 -2.43 13.00
C ALA A 99 -9.49 -2.77 11.54
N LEU A 100 -8.36 -3.44 11.37
CA LEU A 100 -7.87 -4.00 10.12
C LEU A 100 -7.92 -5.52 10.24
N HIS A 101 -8.63 -6.17 9.32
CA HIS A 101 -8.71 -7.62 9.26
C HIS A 101 -7.79 -8.11 8.16
N LEU A 102 -6.83 -8.94 8.53
CA LEU A 102 -5.79 -9.42 7.64
C LEU A 102 -6.09 -10.85 7.16
N ASP A 103 -5.47 -11.26 6.07
CA ASP A 103 -5.68 -12.58 5.47
C ASP A 103 -5.02 -13.75 6.22
N ASN A 104 -4.26 -13.46 7.27
CA ASN A 104 -3.58 -14.47 8.07
C ASN A 104 -3.62 -14.13 9.56
N PRO A 105 -4.02 -15.08 10.44
CA PRO A 105 -3.99 -14.88 11.89
C PRO A 105 -2.57 -14.73 12.44
N ASN A 106 -1.55 -15.25 11.76
CA ASN A 106 -0.18 -14.86 12.01
C ASN A 106 0.12 -13.56 11.26
N LEU A 107 0.03 -12.44 11.98
CA LEU A 107 0.18 -11.09 11.41
C LEU A 107 1.55 -10.84 10.74
N SER A 108 2.59 -11.62 11.06
CA SER A 108 3.89 -11.53 10.39
C SER A 108 3.90 -12.19 9.00
N GLN A 109 2.90 -13.03 8.73
CA GLN A 109 2.69 -13.75 7.46
C GLN A 109 1.54 -13.18 6.65
N ALA A 110 0.79 -12.21 7.18
CA ALA A 110 -0.27 -11.53 6.47
C ALA A 110 0.29 -10.77 5.26
N GLN A 111 -0.36 -10.92 4.11
CA GLN A 111 0.03 -10.27 2.85
C GLN A 111 -1.05 -9.31 2.37
N ASN A 112 -2.29 -9.50 2.80
CA ASN A 112 -3.43 -8.75 2.30
C ASN A 112 -4.29 -8.22 3.45
N LEU A 113 -4.82 -7.02 3.23
CA LEU A 113 -5.95 -6.48 3.98
C LEU A 113 -7.24 -7.02 3.37
N ASN A 114 -8.12 -7.59 4.19
CA ASN A 114 -9.41 -8.14 3.77
C ASN A 114 -10.55 -7.18 4.07
N TRP A 115 -10.63 -6.69 5.30
CA TRP A 115 -11.62 -5.71 5.72
C TRP A 115 -11.00 -4.55 6.51
N VAL A 116 -11.63 -3.38 6.42
CA VAL A 116 -11.52 -2.30 7.40
C VAL A 116 -12.84 -2.23 8.14
N ALA A 117 -12.81 -2.25 9.46
CA ALA A 117 -14.00 -2.22 10.31
C ALA A 117 -14.03 -0.96 11.17
N LEU A 118 -15.18 -0.30 11.21
CA LEU A 118 -15.46 0.79 12.14
C LEU A 118 -16.45 0.30 13.19
N GLY A 119 -15.97 0.22 14.43
CA GLY A 119 -16.72 -0.07 15.63
C GLY A 119 -17.15 1.22 16.32
N VAL A 120 -18.42 1.32 16.69
CA VAL A 120 -18.93 2.44 17.50
C VAL A 120 -19.49 1.94 18.82
N PRO A 121 -19.22 2.63 19.94
CA PRO A 121 -19.76 2.26 21.23
C PRO A 121 -21.28 2.12 21.20
N GLY A 122 -21.77 1.08 21.85
CA GLY A 122 -23.19 0.82 21.92
C GLY A 122 -23.53 -0.24 22.95
N LYS A 123 -24.80 -0.62 22.95
CA LYS A 123 -25.36 -1.66 23.81
C LYS A 123 -25.89 -2.80 22.96
N TRP A 124 -25.81 -4.01 23.51
CA TRP A 124 -26.36 -5.21 22.90
C TRP A 124 -27.90 -5.22 22.95
N CYS A 125 -28.51 -4.40 22.10
CA CYS A 125 -29.94 -4.17 21.99
C CYS A 125 -30.33 -3.84 20.55
N LYS A 126 -31.46 -4.37 20.08
CA LYS A 126 -32.01 -4.07 18.75
C LYS A 126 -32.21 -2.58 18.54
N GLN A 127 -32.78 -1.90 19.52
CA GLN A 127 -33.04 -0.46 19.46
C GLN A 127 -31.75 0.36 19.36
N ASP A 128 -30.65 -0.11 19.96
CA ASP A 128 -29.36 0.57 19.89
C ASP A 128 -28.69 0.35 18.54
N GLN A 129 -28.78 -0.86 17.98
CA GLN A 129 -28.37 -1.13 16.60
C GLN A 129 -29.11 -0.23 15.61
N GLU A 130 -30.43 -0.09 15.77
CA GLU A 130 -31.28 0.78 14.96
C GLU A 130 -30.88 2.25 15.12
N ARG A 131 -30.58 2.70 16.35
CA ARG A 131 -30.06 4.05 16.61
C ARG A 131 -28.76 4.29 15.84
N VAL A 132 -27.78 3.40 15.99
CA VAL A 132 -26.49 3.51 15.29
C VAL A 132 -26.69 3.58 13.78
N GLN A 133 -27.52 2.69 13.21
CA GLN A 133 -27.77 2.68 11.78
C GLN A 133 -28.51 3.92 11.28
N LYS A 134 -29.39 4.50 12.10
CA LYS A 134 -30.07 5.75 11.80
C LYS A 134 -29.09 6.94 11.79
N GLU A 135 -28.12 6.96 12.69
CA GLU A 135 -27.16 8.05 12.85
C GLU A 135 -26.02 8.00 11.84
N LEU A 136 -25.51 6.79 11.54
CA LEU A 136 -24.28 6.60 10.78
C LEU A 136 -24.48 5.88 9.43
N GLY A 137 -25.70 5.43 9.15
CA GLY A 137 -26.04 4.68 7.95
C GLY A 137 -26.10 3.16 8.17
N PRO A 138 -26.60 2.41 7.17
CA PRO A 138 -26.76 0.97 7.27
C PRO A 138 -25.41 0.24 7.34
N GLY A 139 -25.42 -1.00 7.84
CA GLY A 139 -24.26 -1.90 7.79
C GLY A 139 -23.62 -2.22 9.14
N PHE A 140 -24.06 -1.57 10.22
CA PHE A 140 -23.70 -1.93 11.58
C PHE A 140 -24.43 -3.21 12.03
N THR A 141 -24.03 -4.35 11.47
CA THR A 141 -24.71 -5.65 11.61
C THR A 141 -24.05 -6.59 12.62
N HIS A 142 -22.82 -6.29 13.04
CA HIS A 142 -22.03 -7.14 13.92
C HIS A 142 -21.76 -6.44 15.24
N PHE A 143 -21.95 -7.11 16.38
CA PHE A 143 -21.63 -6.58 17.69
C PHE A 143 -20.54 -7.39 18.36
N HIS A 144 -19.67 -6.72 19.10
CA HIS A 144 -18.68 -7.37 19.95
C HIS A 144 -18.79 -6.92 21.40
N ASP A 145 -18.94 -7.87 22.31
CA ASP A 145 -18.70 -7.65 23.74
C ASP A 145 -17.18 -7.68 23.95
N LEU A 146 -16.57 -6.50 24.10
CA LEU A 146 -15.12 -6.38 24.26
C LEU A 146 -14.63 -6.92 25.60
N GLN A 147 -15.49 -6.99 26.62
CA GLN A 147 -15.10 -7.48 27.94
C GLN A 147 -15.04 -9.01 27.97
N ARG A 148 -16.00 -9.68 27.32
CA ARG A 148 -16.08 -11.14 27.25
C ARG A 148 -15.37 -11.74 26.06
N ASP A 149 -14.92 -10.91 25.12
CA ASP A 149 -14.29 -11.33 23.88
C ASP A 149 -15.22 -12.23 23.04
N THR A 150 -16.45 -11.77 22.78
CA THR A 150 -17.47 -12.55 22.05
C THR A 150 -18.23 -11.75 21.00
N HIS A 151 -18.60 -12.43 19.91
CA HIS A 151 -19.58 -11.95 18.94
C HIS A 151 -20.99 -11.96 19.55
N GLY A 152 -21.61 -10.78 19.66
CA GLY A 152 -22.84 -10.59 20.40
C GLY A 152 -22.64 -10.82 21.90
N SER A 153 -23.76 -11.03 22.60
CA SER A 153 -23.76 -11.40 24.02
C SER A 153 -25.03 -12.17 24.38
N THR A 154 -24.98 -12.91 25.49
CA THR A 154 -26.17 -13.50 26.11
C THR A 154 -26.86 -12.55 27.09
N ILE A 155 -26.23 -11.41 27.40
CA ILE A 155 -26.72 -10.42 28.37
C ILE A 155 -27.28 -9.22 27.62
N PRO A 156 -28.60 -8.99 27.64
CA PRO A 156 -29.20 -7.80 27.01
C PRO A 156 -28.62 -6.51 27.60
N GLY A 157 -28.34 -5.54 26.73
CA GLY A 157 -27.91 -4.20 27.15
C GLY A 157 -26.45 -4.08 27.60
N VAL A 158 -25.66 -5.15 27.52
CA VAL A 158 -24.22 -5.06 27.80
C VAL A 158 -23.54 -4.07 26.86
N GLU A 159 -22.55 -3.35 27.38
CA GLU A 159 -21.75 -2.43 26.59
C GLU A 159 -20.77 -3.17 25.68
N GLY A 160 -20.53 -2.60 24.52
CA GLY A 160 -19.63 -3.14 23.52
C GLY A 160 -19.57 -2.22 22.31
N VAL A 161 -19.31 -2.80 21.14
CA VAL A 161 -19.18 -2.04 19.90
C VAL A 161 -20.02 -2.66 18.78
N TRP A 162 -20.73 -1.81 18.05
CA TRP A 162 -21.37 -2.15 16.78
C TRP A 162 -20.40 -1.88 15.65
N PHE A 163 -20.15 -2.88 14.81
CA PHE A 163 -19.23 -2.82 13.69
C PHE A 163 -19.95 -2.79 12.35
N VAL A 164 -19.46 -1.92 11.49
CA VAL A 164 -19.58 -2.07 10.03
C VAL A 164 -18.25 -2.59 9.49
N HIS A 165 -18.31 -3.59 8.62
CA HIS A 165 -17.15 -4.16 7.93
C HIS A 165 -17.16 -3.77 6.47
N VAL A 166 -16.04 -3.24 5.98
CA VAL A 166 -15.88 -2.84 4.58
C VAL A 166 -14.81 -3.73 3.96
N GLY A 167 -15.22 -4.59 3.03
CA GLY A 167 -14.30 -5.35 2.19
C GLY A 167 -13.47 -4.38 1.37
N VAL A 168 -12.14 -4.57 1.34
CA VAL A 168 -11.23 -3.70 0.57
C VAL A 168 -10.79 -4.31 -0.76
N ARG A 169 -10.99 -5.62 -0.92
CA ARG A 169 -10.62 -6.40 -2.11
C ARG A 169 -11.58 -7.55 -2.30
N GLU A 170 -11.45 -8.25 -3.42
CA GLU A 170 -12.15 -9.51 -3.66
C GLU A 170 -11.40 -10.70 -3.02
N PHE A 171 -12.14 -11.58 -2.35
CA PHE A 171 -11.66 -12.84 -1.76
C PHE A 171 -12.85 -13.70 -1.28
N ASP A 172 -12.58 -14.95 -0.93
CA ASP A 172 -13.58 -15.86 -0.38
C ASP A 172 -13.52 -15.90 1.16
N ALA A 173 -14.67 -15.69 1.80
CA ALA A 173 -14.87 -15.87 3.23
C ALA A 173 -15.69 -17.16 3.49
N PRO A 174 -15.76 -17.66 4.75
CA PRO A 174 -16.55 -18.85 5.08
C PRO A 174 -18.04 -18.77 4.69
N TRP A 175 -18.59 -17.56 4.54
CA TRP A 175 -19.97 -17.31 4.11
C TRP A 175 -20.12 -16.99 2.61
N GLY A 176 -19.02 -16.99 1.84
CA GLY A 176 -19.02 -16.76 0.40
C GLY A 176 -18.11 -15.61 -0.05
N PRO A 177 -18.21 -15.22 -1.33
CA PRO A 177 -17.33 -14.21 -1.91
C PRO A 177 -17.62 -12.82 -1.36
N VAL A 178 -16.55 -12.11 -1.00
CA VAL A 178 -16.57 -10.71 -0.55
C VAL A 178 -16.09 -9.82 -1.69
N LYS A 179 -16.71 -8.65 -1.82
CA LYS A 179 -16.35 -7.62 -2.79
C LYS A 179 -16.02 -6.30 -2.08
N PRO A 180 -15.30 -5.38 -2.75
CA PRO A 180 -15.10 -4.05 -2.23
C PRO A 180 -16.43 -3.35 -1.86
N GLY A 181 -16.53 -2.83 -0.64
CA GLY A 181 -17.75 -2.18 -0.11
C GLY A 181 -18.21 -2.76 1.23
N VAL A 182 -19.34 -2.28 1.73
CA VAL A 182 -19.91 -2.75 3.00
C VAL A 182 -20.31 -4.23 2.88
N ASP A 183 -19.73 -5.08 3.72
CA ASP A 183 -20.02 -6.50 3.78
C ASP A 183 -21.16 -6.76 4.77
N MET A 184 -22.39 -6.76 4.25
CA MET A 184 -23.60 -7.02 5.04
C MET A 184 -23.66 -8.43 5.62
N ASN A 185 -22.84 -9.35 5.10
CA ASN A 185 -22.82 -10.76 5.50
C ASN A 185 -21.70 -11.06 6.50
N PHE A 186 -20.88 -10.06 6.88
CA PHE A 186 -19.83 -10.24 7.87
C PHE A 186 -20.43 -10.56 9.23
N MET A 187 -20.53 -11.87 9.52
CA MET A 187 -20.92 -12.45 10.79
C MET A 187 -22.03 -11.67 11.53
N PRO A 188 -23.19 -11.37 10.90
CA PRO A 188 -24.21 -10.53 11.51
C PRO A 188 -24.68 -11.16 12.82
N THR A 189 -24.86 -10.32 13.83
CA THR A 189 -25.34 -10.75 15.14
C THR A 189 -26.76 -10.22 15.37
N THR A 190 -27.63 -11.07 15.92
CA THR A 190 -29.04 -10.71 16.16
C THR A 190 -29.23 -10.28 17.62
N PRO A 191 -29.35 -8.97 17.92
CA PRO A 191 -29.53 -8.50 19.28
C PRO A 191 -30.96 -8.75 19.81
N PRO A 192 -31.12 -8.88 21.14
CA PRO A 192 -32.43 -8.93 21.76
C PRO A 192 -33.11 -7.55 21.72
N VAL A 193 -34.44 -7.55 21.86
CA VAL A 193 -35.17 -6.35 22.26
C VAL A 193 -34.89 -6.12 23.73
N CYS A 194 -34.33 -4.96 24.07
CA CYS A 194 -34.09 -4.59 25.46
C CYS A 194 -35.35 -3.93 26.06
N ALA A 195 -35.51 -4.11 27.37
CA ALA A 195 -36.55 -3.48 28.18
C ALA A 195 -36.19 -2.03 28.51
#